data_AF-A0AA45BC43-F1
#
_entry.id   AF-A0AA45BC43-F1
#
_cell.length_a   1.000
_cell.length_b   1.000
_cell.length_c   1.000
_cell.angle_alpha   90.00
_cell.angle_beta   90.00
_cell.angle_gamma   90.00
#
_symmetry.space_group_name_H-M   'P 1'
#
loop_
_entity.id
_entity.type
_entity.pdbx_description
1 polymer ?
#
loop_
_entity_poly.entity_id
_entity_poly.type
_entity_poly.pdbx_seq_one_letter_code
_entity_poly.pdbx_strand_id
1 'polypeptide(L)' 'MNDIDWSKYGRVQRQQKKLDVEISFRDVDGRIICCASFPVDRLDEVIDKLRAQRDFWLSEKAGM' A
#
# COMPACT_ATOMS: atom_id res chain seq x y z
N MET A 1 -44.38 -16.52 -4.85
CA MET A 1 -42.93 -16.47 -5.09
C MET A 1 -42.59 -15.05 -5.47
N ASN A 2 -41.97 -14.29 -4.56
CA ASN A 2 -41.52 -12.94 -4.87
C ASN A 2 -40.10 -13.04 -5.45
N ASP A 3 -40.02 -12.99 -6.77
CA ASP A 3 -38.76 -12.90 -7.52
C ASP A 3 -38.17 -11.51 -7.28
N ILE A 4 -37.07 -11.46 -6.54
CA ILE A 4 -36.30 -10.24 -6.34
C ILE A 4 -35.57 -9.97 -7.66
N ASP A 5 -35.92 -8.88 -8.33
CA ASP A 5 -35.27 -8.45 -9.56
C ASP A 5 -33.86 -7.90 -9.26
N TRP A 6 -32.86 -8.76 -9.45
CA TRP A 6 -31.45 -8.47 -9.25
C TRP A 6 -30.87 -7.52 -10.33
N SER A 7 -31.60 -7.20 -11.39
CA SER A 7 -31.13 -6.26 -12.42
C SER A 7 -30.99 -4.82 -11.91
N LYS A 8 -31.66 -4.48 -10.79
CA LYS A 8 -31.57 -3.18 -10.10
C LYS A 8 -30.22 -2.95 -9.42
N TYR A 9 -29.49 -4.00 -9.07
CA TYR A 9 -28.14 -3.91 -8.51
C TYR A 9 -27.10 -3.85 -9.63
N GLY A 10 -27.35 -2.97 -10.59
CA GLY A 10 -26.53 -2.75 -11.77
C GLY A 10 -25.05 -2.72 -11.42
N ARG A 11 -24.28 -3.54 -12.16
CA ARG A 11 -22.82 -3.66 -12.18
C ARG A 11 -22.14 -2.60 -11.32
N VAL A 12 -21.74 -3.00 -10.11
CA VAL A 12 -20.77 -2.27 -9.29
C VAL A 12 -19.66 -1.85 -10.25
N GLN A 13 -19.55 -0.54 -10.51
CA GLN A 13 -18.41 -0.01 -11.24
C GLN A 13 -17.21 -0.55 -10.46
N ARG A 14 -16.41 -1.41 -11.09
CA ARG A 14 -15.08 -1.74 -10.56
C ARG A 14 -14.46 -0.38 -10.34
N GLN A 15 -14.41 0.06 -9.09
CA GLN A 15 -13.63 1.23 -8.70
C GLN A 15 -12.31 1.00 -9.40
N GLN A 16 -11.98 1.89 -10.34
CA GLN A 16 -10.60 2.05 -10.78
C GLN A 16 -9.86 2.18 -9.48
N LYS A 17 -9.19 1.09 -9.07
CA LYS A 17 -8.38 1.03 -7.87
C LYS A 17 -7.48 2.23 -8.03
N LYS A 18 -7.73 3.25 -7.22
CA LYS A 18 -6.85 4.40 -7.12
C LYS A 18 -5.46 3.82 -7.00
N LEU A 19 -4.50 4.40 -7.71
CA LEU A 19 -3.08 4.11 -7.57
C LEU A 19 -2.67 4.59 -6.17
N ASP A 20 -3.22 3.96 -5.15
CA ASP A 20 -2.94 4.15 -3.75
C ASP A 20 -1.61 3.44 -3.54
N VAL A 21 -0.54 4.21 -3.71
CA VAL A 21 0.83 3.95 -3.26
C VAL A 21 0.98 2.60 -2.55
N GLU A 22 1.54 1.61 -3.25
CA GLU A 22 1.76 0.27 -2.69
C GLU A 22 3.22 0.16 -2.27
N ILE A 23 3.48 -0.05 -0.97
CA ILE A 23 4.83 -0.22 -0.44
C ILE A 23 4.91 -1.62 0.18
N SER A 24 5.92 -2.38 -0.22
CA SER A 24 6.19 -3.73 0.27
C SER A 24 7.62 -3.86 0.76
N PHE A 25 7.80 -4.62 1.83
CA PHE A 25 9.09 -4.88 2.44
C PHE A 25 9.33 -6.39 2.51
N ARG A 26 10.56 -6.81 2.23
CA ARG A 26 10.98 -8.20 2.36
C ARG A 26 12.32 -8.26 3.06
N ASP A 27 12.41 -9.04 4.12
CA ASP A 27 13.70 -9.42 4.71
C ASP A 27 14.28 -10.59 3.91
N VAL A 28 15.50 -10.42 3.41
CA VAL A 28 16.28 -11.45 2.74
C VAL A 28 17.70 -11.40 3.31
N ASP A 29 18.08 -12.45 4.04
CA ASP A 29 19.43 -12.62 4.61
C ASP A 29 19.92 -11.41 5.43
N GLY A 30 19.03 -10.81 6.23
CA GLY A 30 19.36 -9.65 7.09
C GLY A 30 19.44 -8.33 6.34
N ARG A 31 18.98 -8.31 5.07
CA ARG A 31 18.78 -7.09 4.28
C ARG A 31 17.29 -6.86 4.07
N ILE A 32 16.85 -5.63 4.28
CA ILE A 32 15.48 -5.24 3.98
C ILE A 32 15.42 -4.70 2.55
N ILE A 33 14.73 -5.43 1.68
CA ILE A 33 14.40 -5.00 0.32
C ILE A 33 13.06 -4.29 0.35
N CYS A 34 13.04 -3.04 -0.12
CA CYS A 34 11.83 -2.24 -0.23
C CYS A 34 11.45 -2.05 -1.70
N CYS A 35 10.20 -2.36 -2.05
CA CYS A 35 9.62 -2.08 -3.35
C CYS A 35 8.37 -1.21 -3.18
N ALA A 36 8.33 -0.07 -3.87
CA ALA A 36 7.19 0.84 -3.85
C ALA A 36 6.68 1.12 -5.27
N SER A 37 5.37 1.03 -5.46
CA SER A 37 4.67 1.36 -6.71
C SER A 37 3.74 2.54 -6.46
N PHE A 38 4.00 3.66 -7.13
CA PHE A 38 3.28 4.91 -6.92
C PHE A 38 3.27 5.75 -8.19
N PRO A 39 2.29 6.67 -8.34
CA PRO A 39 2.31 7.64 -9.41
C PRO A 39 3.36 8.73 -9.11
N VAL A 40 4.06 9.22 -10.14
CA VAL A 40 5.27 10.07 -9.99
C VAL A 40 5.02 11.34 -9.17
N ASP A 41 3.80 11.89 -9.23
CA ASP A 41 3.36 13.05 -8.45
C ASP A 41 3.39 12.84 -6.92
N ARG A 42 3.48 11.59 -6.46
CA ARG A 42 3.52 11.24 -5.04
C ARG A 42 4.87 10.74 -4.55
N LEU A 43 5.93 10.91 -5.36
CA LEU A 43 7.28 10.46 -4.99
C LEU A 43 7.71 10.97 -3.62
N ASP A 44 7.47 12.25 -3.33
CA ASP A 44 7.86 12.87 -2.05
C ASP A 44 7.16 12.21 -0.86
N GLU A 45 5.86 11.92 -0.99
CA GLU A 45 5.07 11.22 0.04
C GLU A 45 5.64 9.81 0.31
N VAL A 46 6.03 9.10 -0.74
CA VAL A 46 6.63 7.76 -0.60
C VAL A 46 8.00 7.85 0.07
N ILE A 47 8.83 8.82 -0.32
CA ILE A 47 10.15 9.03 0.30
C ILE A 47 10.00 9.28 1.80
N ASP A 48 9.06 10.12 2.21
CA ASP A 48 8.83 10.42 3.62
C ASP A 48 8.34 9.20 4.40
N LYS A 49 7.44 8.40 3.82
CA LYS A 49 7.00 7.12 4.41
C LYS A 49 8.15 6.13 4.57
N LEU A 50 9.04 6.01 3.57
CA LEU A 50 10.20 5.14 3.64
C LEU A 50 11.23 5.61 4.68
N ARG A 51 11.43 6.92 4.81
CA ARG A 51 12.30 7.50 5.85
C ARG A 51 11.77 7.22 7.25
N ALA A 52 10.47 7.42 7.48
CA ALA A 52 9.83 7.11 8.76
C ALA A 52 9.96 5.62 9.11
N GLN A 53 9.78 4.73 8.14
CA GLN A 53 9.92 3.28 8.36
C GLN A 53 11.37 2.88 8.67
N ARG A 54 12.36 3.49 8.00
CA ARG A 54 13.78 3.31 8.32
C ARG A 54 14.06 3.76 9.75
N ASP A 55 13.61 4.95 10.12
CA ASP A 55 13.88 5.52 11.44
C ASP A 55 13.23 4.69 12.55
N PHE A 56 12.03 4.14 12.31
CA PHE A 56 11.40 3.17 13.18
C PHE A 56 12.30 1.94 13.42
N TRP A 57 12.79 1.30 12.36
CA TRP A 57 13.68 0.14 12.52
C TRP A 57 15.03 0.46 13.17
N LEU A 58 15.58 1.64 12.91
CA LEU A 58 16.80 2.10 13.59
C LEU A 58 16.54 2.32 15.08
N SER A 59 15.39 2.89 15.44
CA SER A 59 15.00 3.11 16.83
C SER A 59 14.75 1.79 17.57
N GLU A 60 14.10 0.80 16.94
CA GLU A 60 13.92 -0.53 17.53
C GLU A 60 15.24 -1.27 17.73
N LYS A 61 16.21 -1.14 16.81
CA LYS A 61 17.56 -1.69 17.01
C LYS A 61 18.36 -0.96 18.09
N ALA A 62 18.07 0.30 18.37
CA ALA A 62 18.77 1.08 19.38
C ALA A 62 18.18 0.90 20.81
N GLY A 63 16.97 0.35 20.92
CA GLY A 63 16.28 0.09 22.18
C GLY A 63 16.53 -1.29 22.79
N MET A 64 17.44 -2.09 22.22
CA MET A 64 17.87 -3.40 22.71
C MET A 64 19.34 -3.36 23.10
#